data_AF-X1SDL1-F1
#
_entry.id   AF-X1SDL1-F1
#
_cell.length_a   1.000
_cell.length_b   1.000
_cell.length_c   1.000
_cell.angle_alpha   90.00
_cell.angle_beta   90.00
_cell.angle_gamma   90.00
#
_symmetry.space_group_name_H-M   'P 1'
#
loop_
_entity.id
_entity.type
_entity.pdbx_description
1 polymer ?
#
loop_
_entity_poly.entity_id
_entity_poly.type
_entity_poly.pdbx_seq_one_letter_code
_entity_poly.pdbx_strand_id
1 'polypeptide(L)'
;MALLNKMTKNYDVIIVGGGPAGIFAALELSQASDLNILLIEKGKDIDGRQCPVRDKNGSCVLCSPCNLVSGLGGAGAFSDGKLTLSSQVGGRLASYLGEDNTEALIKYVDDIYLKFGAPDKLYGIG
;
A
#
# COMPACT_ATOMS: atom_id res chain seq x y z
N MET A 1 -34.14 23.13 -19.65
CA MET A 1 -33.91 21.75 -19.20
C MET A 1 -32.54 21.32 -19.73
N ALA A 2 -31.47 21.81 -19.09
CA ALA A 2 -30.11 21.56 -19.54
C ALA A 2 -29.75 20.11 -19.18
N LEU A 3 -29.48 19.29 -20.21
CA LEU A 3 -28.85 18.00 -20.01
C LEU A 3 -27.49 18.25 -19.35
N LEU A 4 -27.37 17.80 -18.10
CA LEU A 4 -26.07 17.55 -17.49
C LEU A 4 -25.37 16.52 -18.36
N ASN A 5 -24.47 16.98 -19.24
CA ASN A 5 -23.44 16.14 -19.83
C ASN A 5 -22.63 15.57 -18.67
N LYS A 6 -22.99 14.35 -18.26
CA LYS A 6 -22.24 13.57 -17.29
C LYS A 6 -20.92 13.23 -17.96
N MET A 7 -19.90 14.07 -17.76
CA MET A 7 -18.54 13.77 -18.21
C MET A 7 -18.10 12.47 -17.55
N THR A 8 -18.16 11.37 -18.30
CA THR A 8 -17.57 10.10 -17.89
C THR A 8 -16.06 10.30 -17.96
N LYS A 9 -15.41 10.49 -16.82
CA LYS A 9 -13.95 10.37 -16.76
C LYS A 9 -13.60 8.94 -17.13
N ASN A 10 -12.93 8.77 -18.26
CA ASN A 10 -12.37 7.49 -18.65
C ASN A 10 -11.00 7.32 -17.96
N TYR A 11 -10.74 6.11 -17.48
CA TYR A 11 -9.46 5.73 -16.90
C TYR A 11 -9.01 4.47 -17.62
N ASP A 12 -7.72 4.41 -17.94
CA ASP A 12 -7.10 3.27 -18.61
C ASP A 12 -6.86 2.12 -17.62
N VAL A 13 -6.56 2.47 -16.37
CA VAL A 13 -6.36 1.52 -15.27
C VAL A 13 -7.10 1.98 -14.02
N ILE A 14 -7.83 1.06 -13.40
CA ILE A 14 -8.47 1.28 -12.10
C ILE A 14 -7.85 0.33 -11.08
N ILE A 15 -7.26 0.89 -10.03
CA ILE A 15 -6.64 0.16 -8.93
C ILE A 15 -7.57 0.27 -7.72
N VAL A 16 -7.97 -0.88 -7.19
CA VAL A 16 -8.90 -0.97 -6.05
C VAL A 16 -8.13 -1.37 -4.80
N GLY A 17 -8.00 -0.44 -3.86
CA GLY A 17 -7.27 -0.58 -2.61
C GLY A 17 -6.02 0.29 -2.56
N GLY A 18 -5.96 1.22 -1.61
CA GLY A 18 -4.84 2.12 -1.35
C GLY A 18 -3.81 1.55 -0.37
N GLY A 19 -3.65 0.22 -0.32
CA GLY A 19 -2.59 -0.43 0.45
C GLY A 19 -1.22 -0.39 -0.26
N PRO A 20 -0.18 -1.01 0.31
CA PRO A 20 1.16 -1.04 -0.30
C PRO A 20 1.14 -1.53 -1.75
N ALA A 21 0.46 -2.64 -2.03
CA ALA A 21 0.36 -3.18 -3.39
C ALA A 21 -0.27 -2.18 -4.38
N GLY A 22 -1.36 -1.51 -3.99
CA GLY A 22 -2.06 -0.56 -4.86
C GLY A 22 -1.29 0.74 -5.07
N ILE A 23 -0.66 1.26 -4.01
CA ILE A 23 0.17 2.48 -4.10
C ILE A 23 1.41 2.22 -4.96
N PHE A 24 2.08 1.08 -4.78
CA PHE A 24 3.22 0.72 -5.62
C PHE A 24 2.82 0.48 -7.07
N ALA A 25 1.69 -0.20 -7.33
CA ALA A 25 1.18 -0.35 -8.69
C ALA A 25 0.87 1.01 -9.35
N ALA A 26 0.26 1.93 -8.61
CA ALA A 26 -0.01 3.28 -9.10
C ALA A 26 1.28 4.05 -9.38
N LEU A 27 2.28 3.94 -8.49
CA LEU A 27 3.60 4.56 -8.63
C LEU A 27 4.30 4.08 -9.90
N GLU A 28 4.44 2.75 -10.07
CA GLU A 28 5.07 2.13 -11.23
C GLU A 28 4.40 2.56 -12.54
N LEU A 29 3.07 2.44 -12.62
CA LEU A 29 2.32 2.81 -13.82
C LEU A 29 2.44 4.30 -14.15
N SER A 30 2.43 5.17 -13.13
CA SER A 30 2.58 6.61 -13.31
C SER A 30 3.96 7.05 -13.79
N GLN A 31 5.00 6.24 -13.54
CA GLN A 31 6.37 6.51 -13.98
C GLN A 31 6.69 5.88 -15.33
N ALA A 32 6.08 4.73 -15.62
CA ALA A 32 6.35 3.95 -16.83
C ALA A 32 5.46 4.33 -18.03
N SER A 33 4.38 5.10 -17.82
CA SER A 33 3.39 5.36 -18.86
C SER A 33 2.59 6.66 -18.63
N ASP A 34 1.96 7.15 -19.70
CA ASP A 34 1.03 8.28 -19.65
C ASP A 34 -0.44 7.83 -19.43
N LEU A 35 -0.65 6.67 -18.81
CA LEU A 35 -1.98 6.11 -18.58
C LEU A 35 -2.77 6.96 -17.57
N ASN A 36 -4.07 7.13 -17.82
CA ASN A 36 -4.99 7.75 -16.87
C ASN A 36 -5.36 6.72 -15.80
N ILE A 37 -4.69 6.80 -14.64
CA ILE A 37 -4.84 5.83 -13.56
C ILE A 37 -5.81 6.37 -12.49
N LEU A 38 -6.76 5.54 -12.07
CA LEU A 38 -7.62 5.80 -10.92
C LEU A 38 -7.27 4.83 -9.78
N LEU A 39 -6.75 5.35 -8.67
CA LEU A 39 -6.65 4.62 -7.40
C LEU A 39 -7.88 4.93 -6.54
N ILE A 40 -8.65 3.91 -6.15
CA ILE A 40 -9.75 4.06 -5.19
C ILE A 40 -9.48 3.29 -3.91
N GLU A 41 -9.80 3.91 -2.79
CA GLU A 41 -9.70 3.31 -1.46
C GLU A 41 -11.04 3.47 -0.72
N LYS A 42 -11.49 2.40 -0.06
CA LYS A 42 -12.76 2.38 0.66
C LYS A 42 -12.70 3.21 1.95
N GLY A 43 -11.55 3.18 2.63
CA GLY A 43 -11.31 3.90 3.87
C GLY A 43 -10.97 5.37 3.66
N LYS A 44 -10.43 5.98 4.71
CA LYS A 44 -10.09 7.40 4.74
C LYS A 44 -8.64 7.64 4.35
N ASP A 45 -8.33 8.87 3.98
CA ASP A 45 -6.96 9.36 3.93
C ASP A 45 -6.29 9.29 5.33
N ILE A 46 -4.96 9.27 5.38
CA ILE A 46 -4.16 8.94 6.57
C ILE A 46 -4.55 9.79 7.79
N ASP A 47 -4.71 11.11 7.60
CA ASP A 47 -5.08 12.06 8.66
C ASP A 47 -6.50 11.82 9.19
N GLY A 48 -7.37 11.25 8.36
CA GLY A 48 -8.75 10.92 8.71
C GLY A 48 -8.91 9.57 9.42
N ARG A 49 -7.87 8.73 9.46
CA ARG A 49 -7.93 7.37 10.02
C ARG A 49 -7.74 7.38 11.54
N GLN A 50 -8.74 7.86 12.26
CA GLN A 50 -8.74 7.90 13.74
C GLN A 50 -9.37 6.63 14.32
N CYS A 51 -8.66 5.93 15.20
CA CYS A 51 -9.15 4.72 15.87
C CYS A 51 -8.91 4.83 17.38
N PRO A 52 -9.96 4.80 18.23
CA PRO A 52 -9.81 4.91 19.67
C PRO A 52 -8.87 3.86 20.29
N VAL A 53 -8.80 2.66 19.71
CA VAL A 53 -7.91 1.57 20.14
C VAL A 53 -6.44 1.97 20.02
N ARG A 54 -6.08 2.70 18.95
CA ARG A 54 -4.71 3.17 18.70
C ARG A 54 -4.43 4.52 19.37
N ASP A 55 -5.37 5.44 19.25
CA ASP A 55 -5.14 6.86 19.54
C ASP A 55 -5.37 7.23 21.01
N LYS A 56 -6.19 6.47 21.72
CA LYS A 56 -6.74 6.87 23.03
C LYS A 56 -6.80 5.73 24.05
N ASN A 57 -6.18 4.58 23.79
CA ASN A 57 -6.33 3.35 24.59
C ASN A 57 -7.80 3.01 24.90
N GLY A 58 -8.70 3.33 23.97
CA GLY A 58 -10.14 3.09 24.10
C GLY A 58 -10.54 1.71 23.57
N SER A 59 -11.82 1.37 23.74
CA SER A 59 -12.38 0.14 23.18
C SER A 59 -12.61 0.25 21.66
N CYS A 60 -12.63 -0.90 20.99
CA CYS A 60 -12.99 -0.97 19.57
C CYS A 60 -14.43 -0.49 19.36
N VAL A 61 -14.62 0.44 18.42
CA VAL A 61 -15.93 1.02 18.08
C VAL A 61 -16.57 0.38 16.84
N LEU A 62 -16.00 -0.72 16.33
CA LEU A 62 -16.50 -1.47 15.17
C LEU A 62 -16.80 -0.59 13.94
N CYS A 63 -15.94 0.40 13.68
CA CYS A 63 -16.07 1.27 12.51
C CYS A 63 -16.10 0.47 11.20
N SER A 64 -16.94 0.88 10.26
CA SER A 64 -17.09 0.29 8.93
C SER A 64 -16.97 1.38 7.86
N PRO A 65 -15.92 1.37 7.01
CA PRO A 65 -14.77 0.45 7.05
C PRO A 65 -13.88 0.70 8.28
N CYS A 66 -13.07 -0.30 8.65
CA CYS A 66 -12.22 -0.22 9.84
C CYS A 66 -11.05 0.74 9.62
N ASN A 67 -10.92 1.78 10.46
CA ASN A 67 -9.87 2.80 10.33
C ASN A 67 -8.45 2.23 10.52
N LEU A 68 -8.29 1.11 11.22
CA LEU A 68 -6.99 0.45 11.42
C LEU A 68 -6.48 -0.29 10.17
N VAL A 69 -7.36 -0.91 9.40
CA VAL A 69 -6.96 -1.79 8.28
C VAL A 69 -7.39 -1.29 6.91
N SER A 70 -8.28 -0.30 6.84
CA SER A 70 -8.77 0.32 5.61
C SER A 70 -8.46 1.82 5.60
N GLY A 71 -8.15 2.35 4.42
CA GLY A 71 -7.68 3.72 4.20
C GLY A 71 -6.33 3.76 3.48
N LEU A 72 -5.83 4.96 3.21
CA LEU A 72 -4.54 5.15 2.54
C LEU A 72 -3.41 4.48 3.35
N GLY A 73 -2.58 3.68 2.67
CA GLY A 73 -1.55 2.82 3.25
C GLY A 73 -2.07 1.47 3.79
N GLY A 74 -3.38 1.21 3.71
CA GLY A 74 -4.00 -0.05 4.11
C GLY A 74 -3.68 -0.47 5.55
N ALA A 75 -3.56 -1.78 5.79
CA ALA A 75 -3.19 -2.31 7.10
C ALA A 75 -1.73 -2.00 7.50
N GLY A 76 -0.85 -1.72 6.53
CA GLY A 76 0.55 -1.39 6.78
C GLY A 76 0.76 -0.03 7.43
N ALA A 77 -0.13 0.94 7.20
CA ALA A 77 0.04 2.31 7.68
C ALA A 77 0.13 2.45 9.21
N PHE A 78 -0.50 1.54 9.96
CA PHE A 78 -0.49 1.53 11.43
C PHE A 78 0.08 0.24 11.99
N SER A 79 0.89 -0.46 11.21
CA SER A 79 1.76 -1.51 11.74
C SER A 79 2.99 -0.89 12.41
N ASP A 80 3.88 -1.73 12.91
CA ASP A 80 5.20 -1.32 13.39
C ASP A 80 6.20 -1.02 12.25
N GLY A 81 5.75 -1.06 10.99
CA GLY A 81 6.53 -0.67 9.82
C GLY A 81 7.69 -1.60 9.46
N LYS A 82 7.77 -2.81 10.04
CA LYS A 82 8.85 -3.75 9.73
C LYS A 82 8.66 -4.38 8.35
N LEU A 83 9.73 -4.33 7.56
CA LEU A 83 9.86 -5.08 6.32
C LEU A 83 10.75 -6.30 6.57
N THR A 84 10.27 -7.48 6.19
CA THR A 84 11.07 -8.70 6.24
C THR A 84 11.82 -8.86 4.93
N LEU A 85 13.13 -8.63 4.95
CA LEU A 85 14.00 -8.74 3.79
C LEU A 85 14.52 -10.17 3.63
N SER A 86 13.62 -11.14 3.52
CA SER A 86 13.95 -12.56 3.34
C SER A 86 12.92 -13.25 2.47
N SER A 87 13.39 -14.02 1.48
CA SER A 87 12.56 -14.84 0.60
C SER A 87 11.85 -15.99 1.33
N GLN A 88 12.31 -16.31 2.55
CA GLN A 88 11.78 -17.40 3.38
C GLN A 88 10.48 -17.00 4.11
N VAL A 89 10.11 -15.71 4.10
CA VAL A 89 8.93 -15.18 4.78
C VAL A 89 8.00 -14.54 3.76
N GLY A 90 6.68 -14.64 3.98
CA GLY A 90 5.68 -13.95 3.14
C GLY A 90 5.09 -14.81 2.02
N GLY A 91 5.32 -16.12 2.00
CA GLY A 91 4.59 -17.07 1.15
C GLY A 91 5.50 -17.96 0.32
N ARG A 92 5.16 -18.12 -0.96
CA ARG A 92 5.78 -19.10 -1.87
C ARG A 92 6.45 -18.47 -3.10
N LEU A 93 6.73 -17.17 -3.07
CA LEU A 93 7.23 -16.43 -4.23
C LEU A 93 8.54 -17.02 -4.77
N ALA A 94 9.47 -17.40 -3.89
CA ALA A 94 10.70 -18.09 -4.23
C ALA A 94 10.48 -19.40 -5.00
N SER A 95 9.42 -20.14 -4.69
CA SER A 95 9.10 -21.38 -5.42
C SER A 95 8.57 -21.14 -6.84
N TYR A 96 8.11 -19.93 -7.15
CA TYR A 96 7.61 -19.57 -8.48
C TYR A 96 8.67 -18.89 -9.33
N LEU A 97 9.52 -18.04 -8.73
CA LEU A 97 10.47 -17.20 -9.46
C LEU A 97 11.94 -17.65 -9.29
N GLY A 98 12.22 -18.54 -8.35
CA GLY A 98 13.57 -18.83 -7.87
C GLY A 98 14.01 -17.86 -6.77
N GLU A 99 15.02 -18.29 -5.99
CA GLU A 99 15.57 -17.50 -4.87
C GLU A 99 16.16 -16.17 -5.36
N ASP A 100 17.09 -16.21 -6.32
CA ASP A 100 17.78 -15.02 -6.83
C ASP A 100 16.82 -13.92 -7.32
N ASN A 101 15.78 -14.30 -8.09
CA ASN A 101 14.78 -13.35 -8.58
C ASN A 101 13.91 -12.80 -7.45
N THR A 102 13.62 -13.61 -6.43
CA THR A 102 12.83 -13.18 -5.28
C THR A 102 13.62 -12.22 -4.41
N GLU A 103 14.89 -12.50 -4.15
CA GLU A 103 15.80 -11.61 -3.44
C GLU A 103 15.98 -10.28 -4.19
N ALA A 104 16.12 -10.33 -5.52
CA ALA A 104 16.18 -9.13 -6.36
C ALA A 104 14.91 -8.27 -6.24
N LEU A 105 13.72 -8.90 -6.22
CA LEU A 105 12.44 -8.19 -6.03
C LEU A 105 12.30 -7.61 -4.62
N ILE A 106 12.73 -8.35 -3.59
CA ILE A 106 12.74 -7.86 -2.21
C ILE A 106 13.63 -6.62 -2.11
N LYS A 107 14.84 -6.68 -2.67
CA LYS A 107 15.75 -5.55 -2.71
C LYS A 107 15.15 -4.36 -3.46
N TYR A 108 14.49 -4.61 -4.60
CA TYR A 108 13.84 -3.56 -5.37
C TYR A 108 12.77 -2.81 -4.55
N VAL A 109 11.93 -3.56 -3.83
CA VAL A 109 10.91 -2.97 -2.95
C VAL A 109 11.57 -2.19 -1.80
N ASP A 110 12.61 -2.73 -1.17
CA ASP A 110 13.36 -2.06 -0.10
C ASP A 110 13.98 -0.73 -0.58
N ASP A 111 14.64 -0.74 -1.74
CA ASP A 111 15.23 0.46 -2.34
C ASP A 111 14.20 1.58 -2.57
N ILE A 112 12.95 1.22 -2.94
CA ILE A 112 11.85 2.19 -3.05
C ILE A 112 11.50 2.78 -1.69
N TYR A 113 11.37 1.96 -0.65
CA TYR A 113 11.09 2.46 0.70
C TYR A 113 12.20 3.39 1.20
N LEU A 114 13.46 3.03 0.99
CA LEU A 114 14.62 3.88 1.31
C LEU A 114 14.57 5.21 0.56
N LYS A 115 14.24 5.19 -0.73
CA LYS A 115 14.06 6.41 -1.55
C LYS A 115 13.01 7.36 -0.98
N PHE A 116 11.95 6.83 -0.36
CA PHE A 116 10.89 7.63 0.27
C PHE A 116 11.12 7.88 1.78
N GLY A 117 12.33 7.61 2.28
CA GLY A 117 12.77 8.03 3.61
C GLY A 117 12.65 6.96 4.71
N ALA A 118 12.51 5.69 4.36
CA ALA A 118 12.68 4.61 5.34
C ALA A 118 14.13 4.57 5.87
N PRO A 119 14.35 4.16 7.13
CA PRO A 119 15.70 4.01 7.68
C PRO A 119 16.47 2.89 6.97
N ASP A 120 17.78 3.09 6.76
CA ASP A 120 18.72 2.12 6.17
C ASP A 120 19.25 1.08 7.17
N LYS A 121 18.76 1.12 8.41
CA LYS A 121 19.24 0.26 9.50
C LYS A 121 18.55 -1.10 9.48
N LEU A 122 19.34 -2.16 9.28
CA LEU A 122 18.89 -3.54 9.41
C LEU A 122 18.89 -4.03 10.86
N TYR A 123 17.93 -4.91 11.16
CA TYR A 123 17.78 -5.59 12.45
C TYR A 123 17.67 -7.10 12.21
N GLY A 124 18.12 -7.92 13.17
CA GLY A 124 17.96 -9.38 13.10
C GLY A 124 18.99 -10.11 12.23
N ILE A 125 20.18 -9.53 12.05
CA ILE A 125 21.29 -10.07 11.23
C ILE A 125 22.28 -10.96 12.02
N GLY A 126 21.81 -11.62 13.10
CA GLY A 126 22.63 -12.41 14.03
C GLY A 126 22.54 -13.91 13.82
#